data_AF-A0A6G0Q510-F1
#
_entry.id   AF-A0A6G0Q510-F1
#
_cell.length_a   1.000
_cell.length_b   1.000
_cell.length_c   1.000
_cell.angle_alpha   90.00
_cell.angle_beta   90.00
_cell.angle_gamma   90.00
#
_symmetry.space_group_name_H-M   'P 1'
#
loop_
_entity.id
_entity.type
_entity.pdbx_description
1 polymer ?
#
loop_
_entity_poly.entity_id
_entity_poly.type
_entity_poly.pdbx_seq_one_letter_code
_entity_poly.pdbx_strand_id
1 'polypeptide(L)' 'MCIDYRVVNMFIKLSNYPLPLIDDLLIGFESAMWFMSLDMASGFWAIRMTERAKLIFAFVCPFGHFQWVRMPLD' A
#
# COMPACT_ATOMS: atom_id res chain seq x y z
N MET A 1 -12.38 -9.98 0.38
CA MET A 1 -13.38 -8.90 0.31
C MET A 1 -12.76 -7.79 -0.51
N CYS A 2 -13.33 -7.47 -1.66
CA CYS A 2 -12.83 -6.42 -2.55
C CYS A 2 -13.80 -5.23 -2.44
N ILE A 3 -13.25 -4.04 -2.25
CA ILE A 3 -14.03 -2.80 -2.13
C ILE A 3 -13.59 -1.92 -3.30
N ASP A 4 -14.57 -1.35 -4.00
CA ASP A 4 -14.30 -0.51 -5.15
C ASP A 4 -13.95 0.92 -4.71
N TYR A 5 -12.66 1.25 -4.71
CA TYR A 5 -12.17 2.60 -4.39
C TYR A 5 -11.94 3.48 -5.61
N ARG A 6 -12.40 3.12 -6.82
CA ARG A 6 -12.15 3.91 -8.04
C ARG A 6 -12.52 5.38 -7.90
N VAL A 7 -13.67 5.66 -7.30
CA VAL A 7 -14.14 7.04 -7.06
C VAL A 7 -13.25 7.76 -6.04
N VAL A 8 -12.89 7.09 -4.94
CA VAL A 8 -12.04 7.67 -3.89
C VAL A 8 -10.64 7.97 -4.43
N ASN A 9 -10.07 7.04 -5.21
CA ASN A 9 -8.74 7.16 -5.82
C ASN A 9 -8.66 8.32 -6.82
N MET A 10 -9.77 8.72 -7.46
CA MET A 10 -9.80 9.92 -8.32
C MET A 10 -9.64 11.24 -7.54
N PHE A 11 -10.06 11.28 -6.27
CA PHE A 11 -9.95 12.47 -5.43
C PHE A 11 -8.67 12.51 -4.58
N ILE A 12 -7.96 11.37 -4.48
CA ILE A 12 -6.72 11.29 -3.72
C ILE A 12 -5.58 11.90 -4.53
N LYS A 13 -4.87 12.84 -3.89
CA LYS A 13 -3.60 13.35 -4.42
C LYS A 13 -2.53 12.28 -4.27
N LEU A 14 -2.03 11.73 -5.38
CA LEU A 14 -0.87 10.85 -5.35
C LEU A 14 0.35 11.61 -4.82
N SER A 15 1.05 10.99 -3.87
CA SER A 15 2.38 11.40 -3.46
C SER A 15 3.38 10.71 -4.37
N ASN A 16 4.14 11.47 -5.16
CA ASN A 16 5.23 10.91 -5.94
C ASN A 16 6.36 10.51 -5.01
N TYR A 17 6.57 9.22 -4.86
CA TYR A 17 7.78 8.65 -4.28
C TYR A 17 8.61 8.09 -5.44
N PRO A 18 9.69 8.76 -5.88
CA PRO A 18 10.48 8.29 -7.01
C PRO A 18 11.14 6.97 -6.62
N LEU A 19 10.70 5.89 -7.26
CA LEU A 19 11.36 4.60 -7.16
C LEU A 19 12.58 4.61 -8.10
N PRO A 20 13.76 4.18 -7.62
CA PRO A 20 14.94 4.08 -8.48
C PRO A 20 14.71 3.06 -9.58
N LEU A 21 15.44 3.20 -10.70
CA LEU A 21 15.39 2.22 -11.76
C LEU A 21 15.93 0.88 -11.26
N ILE A 22 15.47 -0.23 -11.84
CA ILE A 22 15.96 -1.57 -11.47
C ILE A 22 17.47 -1.65 -11.70
N ASP A 23 17.97 -1.09 -12.80
CA ASP A 23 19.41 -1.09 -13.11
C ASP A 23 20.24 -0.32 -12.07
N ASP A 24 19.72 0.82 -11.58
CA ASP A 24 20.37 1.62 -10.53
C ASP A 24 20.46 0.84 -9.21
N LEU A 25 19.46 0.01 -8.90
CA LEU A 25 19.48 -0.87 -7.74
C LEU A 25 20.49 -2.00 -7.90
N LEU A 26 20.69 -2.52 -9.11
CA LEU A 26 21.54 -3.68 -9.41
C LEU A 26 23.04 -3.37 -9.40
N ILE A 27 23.44 -2.14 -9.74
CA ILE A 27 24.87 -1.71 -9.74
C ILE A 27 25.53 -1.91 -8.36
N GLY A 28 24.78 -1.77 -7.26
CA GLY A 28 25.29 -1.97 -5.90
C GLY A 28 25.55 -3.43 -5.51
N PHE A 29 25.09 -4.39 -6.31
CA PHE A 29 25.10 -5.82 -5.98
C PHE A 29 26.21 -6.61 -6.71
N GLU A 30 27.01 -5.98 -7.58
CA GLU A 30 28.02 -6.66 -8.40
C GLU A 30 29.11 -7.42 -7.59
N SER A 31 29.38 -7.00 -6.35
CA SER A 31 30.40 -7.60 -5.47
C SER A 31 29.81 -8.54 -4.41
N ALA A 32 28.48 -8.69 -4.35
CA ALA A 32 27.83 -9.54 -3.35
C ALA A 32 27.87 -11.02 -3.78
N MET A 33 28.40 -11.88 -2.90
CA MET A 33 28.53 -13.32 -3.16
C MET A 33 27.27 -14.13 -2.78
N TRP A 34 26.43 -13.57 -1.92
CA TRP A 34 25.22 -14.23 -1.41
C TRP A 34 24.06 -13.24 -1.32
N PHE A 35 22.89 -13.67 -1.78
CA PHE A 35 21.66 -12.88 -1.77
C PHE A 35 20.59 -13.57 -0.94
N MET A 36 19.82 -12.79 -0.20
CA MET A 36 18.61 -13.25 0.48
C MET A 36 17.46 -12.33 0.09
N SER A 37 16.41 -12.91 -0.48
CA SER A 37 15.15 -12.20 -0.74
C SER A 37 14.23 -12.33 0.48
N LEU A 38 13.78 -11.19 1.00
CA LEU A 38 12.74 -11.13 2.03
C LEU A 38 11.47 -10.57 1.38
N ASP A 39 10.36 -11.30 1.52
CA ASP A 39 9.05 -10.84 1.06
C ASP A 39 8.19 -10.36 2.24
N MET A 40 7.51 -9.25 2.04
CA MET A 40 6.55 -8.70 2.99
C MET A 40 5.13 -8.88 2.44
N ALA A 41 4.68 -10.13 2.36
CA ALA A 41 3.38 -10.53 1.79
C ALA A 41 2.17 -9.71 2.31
N SER A 42 2.23 -9.23 3.56
CA SER A 42 1.18 -8.42 4.20
C SER A 42 1.63 -6.98 4.50
N GLY A 43 2.53 -6.43 3.67
CA GLY A 43 3.17 -5.13 3.90
C GLY A 43 2.19 -3.97 4.10
N PHE A 44 1.11 -3.95 3.31
CA PHE A 44 0.07 -2.93 3.43
C PHE A 44 -0.62 -2.97 4.81
N TRP A 45 -0.97 -4.16 5.31
CA TRP A 45 -1.66 -4.32 6.60
C TRP A 45 -0.79 -3.94 7.81
N ALA A 46 0.54 -3.93 7.65
CA ALA A 46 1.44 -3.47 8.69
C ALA A 46 1.33 -1.95 8.93
N ILE A 47 0.85 -1.19 7.94
CA ILE A 47 0.74 0.28 8.01
C ILE A 47 -0.58 0.67 8.68
N ARG A 48 -0.52 1.51 9.73
CA ARG A 48 -1.72 2.09 10.36
C ARG A 48 -2.22 3.27 9.55
N MET A 49 -3.53 3.36 9.36
CA MET A 49 -4.13 4.53 8.74
C MET A 49 -4.29 5.68 9.74
N THR A 50 -4.14 6.90 9.24
CA THR A 50 -4.50 8.12 9.97
C THR A 50 -6.02 8.22 10.12
N GLU A 51 -6.52 8.85 11.18
CA GLU A 51 -7.98 9.01 11.41
C GLU A 51 -8.71 9.61 10.22
N ARG A 52 -8.09 10.61 9.55
CA ARG A 52 -8.64 11.20 8.32
C ARG A 52 -8.79 10.17 7.20
N ALA A 53 -7.80 9.31 7.01
CA ALA A 53 -7.87 8.25 6.00
C ALA A 53 -8.93 7.21 6.35
N LYS A 54 -9.11 6.85 7.64
CA LYS A 54 -10.16 5.91 8.05
C LYS A 54 -11.56 6.34 7.62
N LEU A 55 -11.85 7.64 7.74
CA LEU A 55 -13.12 8.22 7.32
C LEU A 55 -13.31 8.20 5.80
N ILE A 56 -12.25 8.45 5.04
CA ILE A 56 -12.30 8.47 3.56
C ILE A 56 -12.45 7.05 2.98
N PHE A 57 -11.79 6.08 3.59
CA PHE A 57 -11.79 4.66 3.16
C PHE A 57 -12.87 3.83 3.88
N ALA A 58 -13.89 4.46 4.45
CA ALA A 58 -15.00 3.75 5.05
C ALA A 58 -15.90 3.13 3.97
N PHE A 59 -16.45 1.95 4.24
CA PHE A 59 -17.25 1.18 3.29
C PHE A 59 -18.53 0.66 3.94
N VAL A 60 -19.51 0.35 3.11
CA VAL A 60 -20.79 -0.21 3.54
C VAL A 60 -20.85 -1.66 3.11
N CYS A 61 -21.23 -2.52 4.04
CA CYS A 61 -21.58 -3.91 3.79
C CYS A 61 -23.03 -4.16 4.21
N PRO A 62 -23.66 -5.27 3.77
CA PRO A 62 -25.03 -5.61 4.21
C PRO A 62 -25.22 -5.67 5.73
N PHE A 63 -24.12 -5.83 6.48
CA PHE A 63 -24.11 -5.91 7.95
C PHE A 63 -23.85 -4.57 8.66
N GLY A 64 -23.62 -3.48 7.91
CA GLY A 64 -23.39 -2.16 8.48
C GLY A 64 -22.26 -1.38 7.82
N HIS A 65 -21.89 -0.27 8.46
CA HIS A 65 -20.83 0.61 8.02
C HIS A 65 -19.54 0.32 8.80
N PHE A 66 -18.44 0.14 8.07
CA PHE A 66 -17.14 -0.21 8.64
C PHE A 66 -16.04 0.68 8.06
N GLN A 67 -14.98 0.85 8.85
CA GLN A 67 -13.79 1.60 8.44
C GLN A 67 -12.53 0.77 8.67
N TRP A 68 -11.55 0.95 7.81
CA TRP A 68 -10.26 0.29 7.96
C TRP A 68 -9.43 0.91 9.07
N VAL A 69 -8.70 0.09 9.81
CA VAL A 69 -7.70 0.55 10.81
C VAL A 69 -6.28 0.51 10.23
N ARG A 70 -6.07 -0.37 9.24
CA ARG A 70 -4.82 -0.60 8.52
C ARG A 70 -5.02 -0.36 7.03
N MET A 71 -3.95 -0.13 6.29
CA MET A 71 -4.07 0.17 4.86
C MET A 71 -4.74 -1.01 4.13
N PRO A 72 -5.86 -0.78 3.42
CA PRO A 72 -6.52 -1.82 2.65
C PRO A 72 -5.71 -2.17 1.40
N LEU A 73 -5.92 -3.39 0.90
CA LEU A 73 -5.49 -3.78 -0.44
C LEU A 73 -6.58 -3.35 -1.42
N ASP A 74 -6.18 -2.62 -2.45
CA ASP A 74 -6.98 -2.24 -3.62
C ASP A 74 -6.99 -3.39 -4.64
#